data_AF-A0A940KNH1-F1
#
_entry.id   AF-A0A940KNH1-F1
#
_cell.length_a   1.000
_cell.length_b   1.000
_cell.length_c   1.000
_cell.angle_alpha   90.00
_cell.angle_beta   90.00
_cell.angle_gamma   90.00
#
_symmetry.space_group_name_H-M   'P 1'
#
loop_
_entity.id
_entity.type
_entity.pdbx_description
1 polymer ?
#
loop_
_entity_poly.entity_id
_entity_poly.type
_entity_poly.pdbx_seq_one_letter_code
_entity_poly.pdbx_strand_id
1 'polypeptide(L)'
;MKILFIFSFTVILLSACSKRDAVIEKPVPDDVRILPEMMITELNNAEVKQGQSMAIDLNRDGVRDIVFATWYIGNPNEKEDEVLFFASTGTESALMLGGENDSPRFGIDEMISEQPSSGFEWYVIGQAELAKKNIGLVGAPYWEKPWKNANHEFLSLRVKKNNAWYYGWVEVSMDTANSKLILHRAAIGMVEGKAVKTGA
;
A
#
# COMPACT_ATOMS: atom_id res chain seq x y z
N MET A 1 59.61 68.00 -10.85
CA MET A 1 60.33 66.95 -11.59
C MET A 1 59.65 65.62 -11.30
N LYS A 2 59.09 64.96 -12.33
CA LYS A 2 59.10 63.50 -12.63
C LYS A 2 59.50 62.58 -11.45
N ILE A 3 58.71 61.61 -10.94
CA ILE A 3 58.38 60.26 -11.48
C ILE A 3 57.93 59.47 -10.20
N LEU A 4 56.76 58.83 -10.05
CA LEU A 4 56.21 57.59 -10.65
C LEU A 4 56.17 56.44 -9.60
N PHE A 5 54.93 55.98 -9.26
CA PHE A 5 54.50 54.58 -9.01
C PHE A 5 55.03 53.87 -7.72
N ILE A 6 54.40 52.88 -7.05
CA ILE A 6 53.26 51.96 -7.26
C ILE A 6 52.83 51.39 -5.89
N PHE A 7 51.57 50.96 -5.82
CA PHE A 7 50.91 50.02 -4.89
C PHE A 7 51.73 48.88 -4.27
N SER A 8 51.36 48.45 -3.05
CA SER A 8 51.33 47.02 -2.70
C SER A 8 50.24 46.74 -1.66
N PHE A 9 49.10 46.24 -2.14
CA PHE A 9 48.01 45.71 -1.32
C PHE A 9 48.18 44.20 -1.28
N THR A 10 48.69 43.66 -0.18
CA THR A 10 48.94 42.22 -0.01
C THR A 10 47.64 41.54 0.41
N VAL A 11 46.95 40.91 -0.54
CA VAL A 11 45.81 40.01 -0.26
C VAL A 11 46.37 38.61 -0.03
N ILE A 12 46.27 38.12 1.20
CA ILE A 12 46.58 36.74 1.57
C ILE A 12 45.35 35.90 1.20
N LEU A 13 45.40 35.18 0.08
CA LEU A 13 44.42 34.16 -0.28
C LEU A 13 44.78 32.84 0.44
N LEU A 14 44.02 32.50 1.47
CA LEU A 14 44.02 31.18 2.08
C LEU A 14 43.28 30.20 1.16
N SER A 15 44.02 29.39 0.41
CA SER A 15 43.48 28.27 -0.34
C SER A 15 43.16 27.11 0.60
N ALA A 16 41.93 27.07 1.14
CA ALA A 16 41.38 25.88 1.75
C ALA A 16 40.83 24.95 0.65
N CYS A 17 41.62 23.95 0.24
CA CYS A 17 41.13 22.83 -0.54
C CYS A 17 40.18 21.98 0.32
N SER A 18 38.88 22.26 0.27
CA SER A 18 37.89 21.25 0.64
C SER A 18 37.86 20.21 -0.47
N LYS A 19 38.57 19.09 -0.27
CA LYS A 19 38.37 17.87 -1.05
C LYS A 19 36.94 17.41 -0.72
N ARG A 20 35.97 17.78 -1.55
CA ARG A 20 34.64 17.18 -1.52
C ARG A 20 34.84 15.74 -1.97
N ASP A 21 34.63 14.80 -1.06
CA ASP A 21 34.44 13.42 -1.44
C ASP A 21 33.29 13.40 -2.45
N ALA A 22 33.62 13.03 -3.69
CA ALA A 22 32.61 12.74 -4.67
C ALA A 22 31.81 11.57 -4.12
N VAL A 23 30.57 11.84 -3.71
CA VAL A 23 29.58 10.80 -3.51
C VAL A 23 29.47 10.09 -4.86
N ILE A 24 30.12 8.93 -4.97
CA ILE A 24 29.91 8.02 -6.08
C ILE A 24 28.47 7.54 -5.90
N GLU A 25 27.50 8.23 -6.50
CA GLU A 25 26.17 7.67 -6.70
C GLU A 25 26.36 6.37 -7.48
N LYS A 26 26.10 5.24 -6.84
CA LYS A 26 25.99 3.98 -7.55
C LYS A 26 24.94 4.17 -8.65
N PRO A 27 25.23 3.81 -9.91
CA PRO A 27 24.21 3.85 -10.95
C PRO A 27 23.06 2.95 -10.53
N VAL A 28 21.89 3.55 -10.26
CA VAL A 28 20.64 2.81 -10.10
C VAL A 28 20.37 2.17 -11.46
N PRO A 29 20.17 0.83 -11.54
CA PRO A 29 19.84 0.18 -12.80
C PRO A 29 18.66 0.87 -13.48
N ASP A 30 18.77 1.19 -14.78
CA ASP A 30 17.70 1.87 -15.56
C ASP A 30 16.36 1.08 -15.58
N ASP A 31 16.40 -0.19 -15.19
CA ASP A 31 15.27 -1.08 -14.94
C ASP A 31 14.21 -0.51 -13.97
N VAL A 32 14.62 0.29 -12.97
CA VAL A 32 13.74 0.85 -11.93
C VAL A 32 12.88 2.01 -12.45
N ARG A 33 13.16 2.55 -13.64
CA ARG A 33 12.50 3.77 -14.15
C ARG A 33 11.27 3.52 -15.01
N ILE A 34 11.02 2.29 -15.45
CA ILE A 34 9.86 1.96 -16.29
C ILE A 34 8.88 1.14 -15.46
N LEU A 35 7.79 1.78 -15.04
CA LEU A 35 6.66 1.10 -14.42
C LEU A 35 5.99 0.18 -15.47
N PRO A 36 5.56 -1.03 -15.08
CA PRO A 36 4.87 -1.92 -16.00
C PRO A 36 3.51 -1.34 -16.39
N GLU A 37 3.02 -1.72 -17.58
CA GLU A 37 1.62 -1.54 -17.91
C GLU A 37 0.75 -2.31 -16.90
N MET A 38 -0.38 -1.71 -16.51
CA MET A 38 -1.30 -2.27 -15.53
C MET A 38 -2.58 -2.70 -16.23
N MET A 39 -3.08 -3.89 -15.89
CA MET A 39 -4.45 -4.26 -16.20
C MET A 39 -5.37 -3.69 -15.12
N ILE A 40 -6.22 -2.73 -15.49
CA ILE A 40 -7.20 -2.11 -14.61
C ILE A 40 -8.54 -2.84 -14.70
N THR A 41 -9.17 -3.02 -13.54
CA THR A 41 -10.53 -3.51 -13.37
C THR A 41 -11.34 -2.48 -12.59
N GLU A 42 -12.30 -1.86 -13.26
CA GLU A 42 -13.26 -0.93 -12.64
C GLU A 42 -14.24 -1.71 -11.76
N LEU A 43 -14.30 -1.37 -10.47
CA LEU A 43 -15.24 -1.98 -9.52
C LEU A 43 -16.48 -1.09 -9.31
N ASN A 44 -16.51 0.09 -9.93
CA ASN A 44 -17.66 1.00 -9.97
C ASN A 44 -18.22 1.34 -8.58
N ASN A 45 -17.33 1.57 -7.61
CA ASN A 45 -17.68 1.87 -6.22
C ASN A 45 -18.56 0.77 -5.59
N ALA A 46 -18.23 -0.50 -5.85
CA ALA A 46 -18.93 -1.63 -5.28
C ALA A 46 -18.87 -1.58 -3.75
N GLU A 47 -20.01 -1.80 -3.11
CA GLU A 47 -20.14 -1.72 -1.65
C GLU A 47 -20.12 -3.12 -1.04
N VAL A 48 -19.35 -3.30 0.04
CA VAL A 48 -19.43 -4.47 0.91
C VAL A 48 -19.99 -4.01 2.25
N LYS A 49 -21.21 -4.43 2.55
CA LYS A 49 -21.90 -4.18 3.83
C LYS A 49 -21.82 -5.41 4.73
N GLN A 50 -22.27 -5.25 5.98
CA GLN A 50 -22.42 -6.36 6.91
C GLN A 50 -23.21 -7.52 6.28
N GLY A 51 -22.67 -8.73 6.41
CA GLY A 51 -23.19 -9.98 5.85
C GLY A 51 -22.90 -10.18 4.36
N GLN A 52 -22.19 -9.26 3.71
CA GLN A 52 -21.88 -9.35 2.28
C GLN A 52 -20.42 -9.75 2.04
N SER A 53 -20.16 -10.20 0.82
CA SER A 53 -18.82 -10.40 0.30
C SER A 53 -18.75 -10.05 -1.17
N MET A 54 -17.55 -9.69 -1.61
CA MET A 54 -17.21 -9.45 -3.01
C MET A 54 -15.87 -10.11 -3.30
N ALA A 55 -15.83 -10.91 -4.35
CA ALA A 55 -14.62 -11.56 -4.82
C ALA A 55 -14.14 -10.91 -6.12
N ILE A 56 -12.83 -10.82 -6.30
CA ILE A 56 -12.20 -10.22 -7.48
C ILE A 56 -11.21 -11.23 -8.06
N ASP A 57 -11.36 -11.50 -9.35
CA ASP A 57 -10.36 -12.14 -10.20
C ASP A 57 -9.56 -11.01 -10.87
N LEU A 58 -8.36 -10.73 -10.37
CA LEU A 58 -7.54 -9.61 -10.83
C LEU A 58 -6.82 -9.95 -12.13
N ASN A 59 -6.34 -11.19 -12.27
CA ASN A 59 -5.52 -11.61 -13.40
C ASN A 59 -6.32 -12.17 -14.59
N ARG A 60 -7.64 -12.31 -14.43
CA ARG A 60 -8.63 -12.82 -15.39
C ARG A 60 -8.39 -14.26 -15.83
N ASP A 61 -7.92 -15.11 -14.92
CA ASP A 61 -7.71 -16.54 -15.17
C ASP A 61 -8.91 -17.42 -14.80
N GLY A 62 -9.99 -16.83 -14.28
CA GLY A 62 -11.20 -17.51 -13.84
C GLY A 62 -11.17 -17.95 -12.36
N VAL A 63 -10.08 -17.68 -11.64
CA VAL A 63 -9.93 -17.92 -10.21
C VAL A 63 -10.00 -16.59 -9.44
N ARG A 64 -10.62 -16.61 -8.27
CA ARG A 64 -10.73 -15.42 -7.41
C ARG A 64 -9.42 -15.25 -6.64
N ASP A 65 -8.78 -14.10 -6.80
CA ASP A 65 -7.51 -13.77 -6.16
C ASP A 65 -7.72 -13.26 -4.73
N ILE A 66 -8.73 -12.42 -4.55
CA ILE A 66 -9.05 -11.76 -3.29
C ILE A 66 -10.55 -11.69 -3.04
N VAL A 67 -10.94 -11.80 -1.77
CA VAL A 67 -12.31 -11.64 -1.28
C VAL A 67 -12.34 -10.57 -0.20
N PHE A 68 -13.21 -9.59 -0.36
CA PHE A 68 -13.60 -8.66 0.69
C PHE A 68 -14.89 -9.15 1.33
N ALA A 69 -14.95 -9.21 2.65
CA ALA A 69 -16.11 -9.73 3.35
C ALA A 69 -16.23 -9.14 4.76
N THR A 70 -17.32 -9.51 5.42
CA THR A 70 -17.53 -9.19 6.83
C THR A 70 -17.76 -10.42 7.68
N TRP A 71 -17.29 -10.40 8.92
CA TRP A 71 -17.74 -11.31 9.97
C TRP A 71 -18.51 -10.56 11.05
N TYR A 72 -19.54 -11.22 11.58
CA TYR A 72 -20.23 -10.82 12.80
C TYR A 72 -19.76 -11.75 13.92
N ILE A 73 -19.14 -11.20 14.95
CA ILE A 73 -18.49 -11.95 16.02
C ILE A 73 -19.14 -11.52 17.33
N GLY A 74 -19.78 -12.44 18.04
CA GLY A 74 -20.31 -12.18 19.37
C GLY A 74 -19.34 -12.64 20.44
N ASN A 75 -18.96 -11.74 21.35
CA ASN A 75 -18.18 -12.06 22.54
C ASN A 75 -19.07 -12.00 23.79
N PRO A 76 -19.66 -13.14 24.24
CA PRO A 76 -20.56 -13.15 25.39
C PRO A 76 -19.85 -12.84 26.72
N ASN A 77 -18.53 -13.04 26.80
CA ASN A 77 -17.76 -12.78 28.02
C ASN A 77 -17.56 -11.27 28.22
N GLU A 78 -17.22 -10.57 27.15
CA GLU A 78 -17.05 -9.10 27.13
C GLU A 78 -18.38 -8.35 26.93
N LYS A 79 -19.44 -9.09 26.56
CA LYS A 79 -20.76 -8.56 26.24
C LYS A 79 -20.69 -7.51 25.13
N GLU A 80 -19.95 -7.87 24.10
CA GLU A 80 -19.68 -7.04 22.94
C GLU A 80 -19.87 -7.86 21.67
N ASP A 81 -20.53 -7.26 20.69
CA ASP A 81 -20.59 -7.78 19.33
C ASP A 81 -19.65 -6.95 18.45
N GLU A 82 -19.03 -7.60 17.46
CA GLU A 82 -18.09 -6.98 16.54
C GLU A 82 -18.52 -7.24 15.09
N VAL A 83 -18.34 -6.24 14.24
CA VAL A 83 -18.36 -6.40 12.78
C VAL A 83 -16.96 -6.16 12.25
N LEU A 84 -16.30 -7.22 11.81
CA LEU A 84 -14.98 -7.15 11.18
C LEU A 84 -15.12 -7.10 9.66
N PHE A 85 -14.60 -6.06 9.03
CA PHE A 85 -14.37 -5.98 7.58
C PHE A 85 -12.95 -6.48 7.31
N PHE A 86 -12.82 -7.44 6.41
CA PHE A 86 -11.52 -8.03 6.09
C PHE A 86 -11.37 -8.28 4.58
N ALA A 87 -10.12 -8.40 4.15
CA ALA A 87 -9.75 -8.92 2.85
C ALA A 87 -8.99 -10.24 3.03
N SER A 88 -9.23 -11.23 2.18
CA SER A 88 -8.51 -12.50 2.24
C SER A 88 -8.17 -13.02 0.84
N THR A 89 -7.00 -13.63 0.70
CA THR A 89 -6.49 -14.15 -0.58
C THR A 89 -6.55 -15.66 -0.68
N GLY A 90 -6.57 -16.17 -1.91
CA GLY A 90 -6.43 -17.60 -2.22
C GLY A 90 -5.00 -18.14 -2.08
N THR A 91 -4.77 -19.37 -2.55
CA THR A 91 -3.46 -20.06 -2.48
C THR A 91 -2.42 -19.49 -3.44
N GLU A 92 -2.87 -18.89 -4.55
CA GLU A 92 -2.02 -18.26 -5.57
C GLU A 92 -2.00 -16.73 -5.43
N SER A 93 -2.40 -16.21 -4.28
CA SER A 93 -2.43 -14.77 -4.01
C SER A 93 -1.90 -14.50 -2.60
N ALA A 94 -1.32 -13.32 -2.42
CA ALA A 94 -0.77 -12.89 -1.13
C ALA A 94 -1.05 -11.42 -0.85
N LEU A 95 -1.19 -11.10 0.44
CA LEU A 95 -1.28 -9.73 0.98
C LEU A 95 0.01 -9.38 1.72
N MET A 96 0.35 -8.10 1.78
CA MET A 96 1.33 -7.63 2.77
C MET A 96 0.64 -7.55 4.12
N LEU A 97 1.09 -8.34 5.09
CA LEU A 97 0.55 -8.36 6.45
C LEU A 97 1.64 -8.11 7.49
N GLY A 98 1.26 -7.46 8.58
CA GLY A 98 2.07 -7.22 9.76
C GLY A 98 1.48 -7.91 10.99
N GLY A 99 1.79 -7.39 12.18
CA GLY A 99 1.20 -7.87 13.43
C GLY A 99 -0.32 -7.74 13.45
N GLU A 100 -0.99 -8.65 14.15
CA GLU A 100 -2.46 -8.67 14.30
C GLU A 100 -3.25 -8.65 12.99
N ASN A 101 -2.70 -9.23 11.92
CA ASN A 101 -3.32 -9.26 10.60
C ASN A 101 -3.56 -7.86 9.99
N ASP A 102 -2.82 -6.85 10.43
CA ASP A 102 -2.89 -5.52 9.82
C ASP A 102 -2.19 -5.52 8.46
N SER A 103 -2.60 -4.61 7.58
CA SER A 103 -1.98 -4.39 6.27
C SER A 103 -1.55 -2.94 6.10
N PRO A 104 -0.48 -2.67 5.33
CA PRO A 104 -0.05 -1.31 5.06
C PRO A 104 -1.10 -0.61 4.19
N ARG A 105 -1.36 0.67 4.49
CA ARG A 105 -2.26 1.53 3.72
C ARG A 105 -1.41 2.39 2.80
N PHE A 106 -1.40 2.06 1.52
CA PHE A 106 -0.66 2.85 0.56
C PHE A 106 -1.48 4.06 0.13
N GLY A 107 -0.81 5.22 0.05
CA GLY A 107 -1.34 6.42 -0.60
C GLY A 107 -1.33 6.31 -2.12
N ILE A 108 -1.79 7.36 -2.80
CA ILE A 108 -1.60 7.50 -4.25
C ILE A 108 -0.12 7.68 -4.59
N ASP A 109 0.31 7.20 -5.76
CA ASP A 109 1.68 7.31 -6.27
C ASP A 109 2.76 6.57 -5.46
N GLU A 110 2.37 5.74 -4.49
CA GLU A 110 3.28 4.91 -3.72
C GLU A 110 3.61 3.60 -4.44
N MET A 111 4.79 3.05 -4.11
CA MET A 111 5.33 1.87 -4.77
C MET A 111 5.02 0.60 -3.98
N ILE A 112 4.48 -0.40 -4.68
CA ILE A 112 4.32 -1.77 -4.19
C ILE A 112 5.33 -2.65 -4.93
N SER A 113 6.19 -3.36 -4.20
CA SER A 113 7.29 -4.14 -4.79
C SER A 113 7.47 -5.48 -4.09
N GLU A 114 8.42 -6.30 -4.57
CA GLU A 114 8.78 -7.55 -3.88
C GLU A 114 9.25 -7.32 -2.46
N GLN A 115 10.03 -6.25 -2.23
CA GLN A 115 10.45 -5.89 -0.89
C GLN A 115 9.25 -5.27 -0.14
N PRO A 116 8.75 -5.90 0.93
CA PRO A 116 7.63 -5.37 1.68
C PRO A 116 8.03 -4.12 2.49
N SER A 117 7.03 -3.32 2.82
CA SER A 117 7.18 -2.19 3.75
C SER A 117 7.69 -2.64 5.12
N SER A 118 8.37 -1.77 5.84
CA SER A 118 8.92 -2.10 7.16
C SER A 118 7.83 -2.58 8.12
N GLY A 119 8.04 -3.75 8.74
CA GLY A 119 7.07 -4.37 9.66
C GLY A 119 6.02 -5.25 8.99
N PHE A 120 6.11 -5.45 7.67
CA PHE A 120 5.20 -6.28 6.90
C PHE A 120 5.95 -7.36 6.12
N GLU A 121 5.25 -8.44 5.79
CA GLU A 121 5.72 -9.49 4.90
C GLU A 121 4.59 -9.97 3.98
N TRP A 122 4.95 -10.62 2.89
CA TRP A 122 3.97 -11.20 1.97
C TRP A 122 3.48 -12.57 2.46
N TYR A 123 2.18 -12.68 2.74
CA TYR A 123 1.56 -13.93 3.19
C TYR A 123 0.57 -14.46 2.17
N VAL A 124 0.82 -15.68 1.67
CA VAL A 124 -0.17 -16.46 0.91
C VAL A 124 -1.30 -16.89 1.82
N ILE A 125 -2.53 -17.00 1.30
CA ILE A 125 -3.72 -17.28 2.12
C ILE A 125 -3.79 -16.25 3.29
N GLY A 126 -3.40 -15.01 3.01
CA GLY A 126 -3.43 -13.93 3.98
C GLY A 126 -4.85 -13.48 4.27
N GLN A 127 -5.06 -12.93 5.47
CA GLN A 127 -6.25 -12.19 5.83
C GLN A 127 -5.82 -10.86 6.44
N ALA A 128 -6.23 -9.75 5.84
CA ALA A 128 -6.04 -8.41 6.38
C ALA A 128 -7.31 -7.95 7.12
N GLU A 129 -7.17 -7.56 8.38
CA GLU A 129 -8.24 -6.92 9.16
C GLU A 129 -8.27 -5.43 8.84
N LEU A 130 -9.27 -4.99 8.09
CA LEU A 130 -9.32 -3.64 7.56
C LEU A 130 -9.91 -2.67 8.60
N ALA A 131 -11.16 -2.91 8.97
CA ALA A 131 -11.91 -2.07 9.89
C ALA A 131 -12.75 -2.97 10.81
N LYS A 132 -12.80 -2.64 12.11
CA LYS A 132 -13.62 -3.36 13.07
C LYS A 132 -14.57 -2.41 13.77
N LYS A 133 -15.87 -2.69 13.73
CA LYS A 133 -16.90 -1.95 14.46
C LYS A 133 -17.25 -2.73 15.71
N ASN A 134 -17.03 -2.10 16.86
CA ASN A 134 -17.29 -2.65 18.17
C ASN A 134 -18.62 -2.13 18.70
N ILE A 135 -19.49 -3.04 19.14
CA ILE A 135 -20.88 -2.79 19.55
C ILE A 135 -21.05 -3.38 20.96
N GLY A 136 -20.68 -2.59 21.97
CA GLY A 136 -20.89 -2.95 23.37
C GLY A 136 -22.34 -2.78 23.83
N LEU A 137 -22.68 -3.38 24.97
CA LEU A 137 -23.99 -3.17 25.64
C LEU A 137 -24.23 -1.73 26.11
N VAL A 138 -23.16 -1.00 26.40
CA VAL A 138 -23.21 0.36 26.95
C VAL A 138 -22.29 1.26 26.14
N GLY A 139 -22.77 2.46 25.81
CA GLY A 139 -22.03 3.44 25.03
C GLY A 139 -22.38 3.41 23.54
N ALA A 140 -21.79 4.33 22.79
CA ALA A 140 -21.93 4.36 21.34
C ALA A 140 -20.96 3.36 20.71
N PRO A 141 -21.31 2.71 19.58
CA PRO A 141 -20.38 1.90 18.82
C PRO A 141 -19.14 2.70 18.42
N TYR A 142 -17.98 2.04 18.39
CA TYR A 142 -16.71 2.65 17.99
C TYR A 142 -15.98 1.80 16.96
N TRP A 143 -15.03 2.42 16.26
CA TRP A 143 -14.29 1.77 15.18
C TRP A 143 -12.79 1.66 15.51
N GLU A 144 -12.23 0.50 15.19
CA GLU A 144 -10.83 0.14 15.31
C GLU A 144 -10.24 -0.27 13.95
N LYS A 145 -8.94 -0.58 13.98
CA LYS A 145 -8.07 -0.96 12.87
C LYS A 145 -7.65 0.18 11.92
N PRO A 146 -6.53 0.01 11.18
CA PRO A 146 -5.94 1.11 10.41
C PRO A 146 -6.84 1.65 9.29
N TRP A 147 -7.68 0.81 8.67
CA TRP A 147 -8.47 1.22 7.49
C TRP A 147 -9.79 1.90 7.82
N LYS A 148 -10.13 2.11 9.10
CA LYS A 148 -11.41 2.73 9.48
C LYS A 148 -11.65 4.13 8.90
N ASN A 149 -10.58 4.82 8.52
CA ASN A 149 -10.63 6.16 7.91
C ASN A 149 -10.10 6.16 6.46
N ALA A 150 -10.02 4.99 5.81
CA ALA A 150 -9.53 4.90 4.45
C ALA A 150 -10.42 5.70 3.49
N ASN A 151 -9.79 6.49 2.63
CA ASN A 151 -10.46 7.30 1.61
C ASN A 151 -9.57 7.33 0.37
N HIS A 152 -9.89 6.50 -0.62
CA HIS A 152 -9.06 6.24 -1.81
C HIS A 152 -7.63 5.82 -1.42
N GLU A 153 -7.51 4.86 -0.49
CA GLU A 153 -6.24 4.22 -0.10
C GLU A 153 -6.11 2.84 -0.77
N PHE A 154 -4.89 2.31 -0.87
CA PHE A 154 -4.61 1.17 -1.74
C PHE A 154 -4.11 -0.03 -0.95
N LEU A 155 -4.84 -1.14 -1.02
CA LEU A 155 -4.46 -2.41 -0.39
C LEU A 155 -3.57 -3.18 -1.37
N SER A 156 -2.33 -3.46 -0.97
CA SER A 156 -1.39 -4.22 -1.79
C SER A 156 -1.73 -5.69 -1.83
N LEU A 157 -1.62 -6.29 -3.01
CA LEU A 157 -1.64 -7.74 -3.20
C LEU A 157 -0.64 -8.16 -4.28
N ARG A 158 -0.33 -9.45 -4.33
CA ARG A 158 0.37 -10.08 -5.46
C ARG A 158 -0.31 -11.38 -5.84
N VAL A 159 -0.33 -11.67 -7.14
CA VAL A 159 -0.93 -12.86 -7.73
C VAL A 159 0.15 -13.69 -8.40
N LYS A 160 0.11 -15.00 -8.22
CA LYS A 160 1.04 -15.95 -8.84
C LYS A 160 0.45 -16.46 -10.15
N LYS A 161 1.21 -16.35 -11.24
CA LYS A 161 0.85 -16.89 -12.55
C LYS A 161 2.08 -17.52 -13.18
N ASN A 162 2.01 -18.78 -13.62
CA ASN A 162 3.15 -19.52 -14.16
C ASN A 162 4.40 -19.50 -13.25
N ASN A 163 4.18 -19.66 -11.93
CA ASN A 163 5.20 -19.61 -10.89
C ASN A 163 5.89 -18.23 -10.67
N ALA A 164 5.39 -17.18 -11.32
CA ALA A 164 5.88 -15.81 -11.24
C ALA A 164 4.91 -14.91 -10.46
N TRP A 165 5.44 -13.94 -9.70
CA TRP A 165 4.62 -12.96 -8.97
C TRP A 165 4.38 -11.70 -9.80
N TYR A 166 3.14 -11.23 -9.76
CA TYR A 166 2.69 -9.96 -10.33
C TYR A 166 2.08 -9.13 -9.20
N TYR A 167 2.45 -7.85 -9.10
CA TYR A 167 2.00 -6.97 -8.00
C TYR A 167 0.83 -6.13 -8.44
N GLY A 168 -0.03 -5.82 -7.49
CA GLY A 168 -1.24 -5.10 -7.73
C GLY A 168 -1.76 -4.39 -6.49
N TRP A 169 -2.89 -3.75 -6.66
CA TRP A 169 -3.60 -3.08 -5.59
C TRP A 169 -5.11 -3.13 -5.81
N VAL A 170 -5.84 -2.96 -4.71
CA VAL A 170 -7.27 -2.62 -4.73
C VAL A 170 -7.43 -1.28 -4.03
N GLU A 171 -8.12 -0.34 -4.67
CA GLU A 171 -8.45 0.98 -4.14
C GLU A 171 -9.71 0.90 -3.28
N VAL A 172 -9.59 1.33 -2.02
CA VAL A 172 -10.55 1.10 -0.95
C VAL A 172 -10.85 2.39 -0.21
N SER A 173 -12.12 2.60 0.09
CA SER A 173 -12.59 3.57 1.10
C SER A 173 -13.43 2.88 2.17
N MET A 174 -13.45 3.43 3.37
CA MET A 174 -14.30 2.99 4.47
C MET A 174 -15.27 4.10 4.87
N ASP A 175 -16.56 3.82 4.71
CA ASP A 175 -17.63 4.69 5.18
C ASP A 175 -18.18 4.15 6.50
N THR A 176 -17.64 4.65 7.60
CA THR A 176 -18.01 4.24 8.97
C THR A 176 -19.39 4.73 9.39
N ALA A 177 -19.89 5.80 8.79
CA ALA A 177 -21.24 6.32 9.05
C ALA A 177 -22.30 5.36 8.51
N ASN A 178 -22.08 4.80 7.31
CA ASN A 178 -22.98 3.83 6.69
C ASN A 178 -22.54 2.37 6.88
N SER A 179 -21.47 2.13 7.64
CA SER A 179 -20.92 0.79 7.93
C SER A 179 -20.69 -0.04 6.66
N LYS A 180 -19.95 0.51 5.70
CA LYS A 180 -19.64 -0.16 4.43
C LYS A 180 -18.20 0.09 3.98
N LEU A 181 -17.61 -0.93 3.37
CA LEU A 181 -16.39 -0.81 2.57
C LEU A 181 -16.79 -0.46 1.13
N ILE A 182 -16.03 0.40 0.47
CA ILE A 182 -16.26 0.79 -0.92
C ILE A 182 -15.00 0.40 -1.71
N LEU A 183 -15.19 -0.40 -2.75
CA LEU A 183 -14.14 -0.84 -3.65
C LEU A 183 -14.26 -0.06 -4.95
N HIS A 184 -13.23 0.73 -5.27
CA HIS A 184 -13.29 1.66 -6.41
C HIS A 184 -12.78 0.98 -7.69
N ARG A 185 -11.52 0.52 -7.65
CA ARG A 185 -10.79 -0.07 -8.76
C ARG A 185 -9.80 -1.10 -8.23
N ALA A 186 -9.39 -2.02 -9.10
CA ALA A 186 -8.27 -2.91 -8.86
C ALA A 186 -7.31 -2.86 -10.03
N ALA A 187 -6.04 -3.13 -9.78
CA ALA A 187 -5.01 -3.15 -10.81
C ALA A 187 -3.99 -4.25 -10.53
N ILE A 188 -3.49 -4.89 -11.59
CA ILE A 188 -2.37 -5.84 -11.53
C ILE A 188 -1.37 -5.52 -12.64
N GLY A 189 -0.08 -5.53 -12.31
CA GLY A 189 1.00 -5.32 -13.28
C GLY A 189 1.05 -6.45 -14.31
N MET A 190 1.42 -6.11 -15.55
CA MET A 190 1.51 -7.08 -16.66
C MET A 190 2.91 -7.67 -16.82
N VAL A 191 3.88 -7.25 -16.01
CA VAL A 191 5.26 -7.73 -16.07
C VAL A 191 5.62 -8.38 -14.74
N GLU A 192 6.14 -9.61 -14.81
CA GLU A 192 6.61 -10.37 -13.65
C GLU A 192 7.65 -9.60 -12.84
N GLY A 193 7.56 -9.68 -11.51
CA GLY A 193 8.60 -9.19 -10.60
C GLY A 193 8.73 -7.67 -10.55
N LYS A 194 7.95 -6.92 -11.34
CA LYS A 194 8.06 -5.47 -11.44
C LYS A 194 7.17 -4.77 -10.43
N ALA A 195 7.79 -3.84 -9.70
CA ALA A 195 7.06 -2.97 -8.80
C ALA A 195 6.01 -2.15 -9.55
N VAL A 196 4.90 -1.86 -8.88
CA VAL A 196 3.77 -1.10 -9.43
C VAL A 196 3.54 0.16 -8.61
N LYS A 197 2.97 1.18 -9.25
CA LYS A 197 2.57 2.43 -8.60
C LYS A 197 1.06 2.42 -8.34
N THR A 198 0.64 2.86 -7.16
CA THR A 198 -0.77 2.98 -6.77
C THR A 198 -1.46 4.16 -7.48
N GLY A 199 -2.74 3.98 -7.82
CA GLY A 199 -3.57 5.01 -8.44
C GLY A 199 -3.18 5.44 -9.85
N ALA A 200 -2.23 4.73 -10.48
CA ALA A 200 -1.79 4.95 -11.85
C ALA A 200 -2.89 4.71 -12.90
#